data_AF-A0A3L7W9N3-F1
#
_entry.id   AF-A0A3L7W9N3-F1
#
_cell.length_a   1.000
_cell.length_b   1.000
_cell.length_c   1.000
_cell.angle_alpha   90.00
_cell.angle_beta   90.00
_cell.angle_gamma   90.00
#
_symmetry.space_group_name_H-M   'P 1'
#
loop_
_entity.id
_entity.type
_entity.pdbx_description
1 polymer ?
#
loop_
_entity_poly.entity_id
_entity_poly.type
_entity_poly.pdbx_seq_one_letter_code
_entity_poly.pdbx_strand_id
1 'polypeptide(L)'
;MRCRLPSCSYEIDSSGEAHRVPDERAAALAALAVEIEACRACPLGSQRTQSVPGEGSPNAELLLVGEAPGAHEDAAGRPFVGAAGKLLDLLLSLIGLQRPHVYVLNVVKCRPPENRDPEPTEITACAGFLERQLALLQPVIIAPLGRHALRAFAPEAKISEAHGAPFEGETRQTPAGTTLFPLYHPAAALHNGALRPTLERDMGALARALPAARSAWRVARGGAGEASLSEIEAAAERDQLRLFESEAQ
;
A
#
# COMPACT_ATOMS: atom_id res chain seq x y z
N MET A 1 24.44 7.32 12.67
CA MET A 1 24.08 6.77 11.34
C MET A 1 23.02 7.68 10.72
N ARG A 2 23.20 8.16 9.47
CA ARG A 2 22.33 9.17 8.82
C ARG A 2 21.22 8.47 8.02
N CYS A 3 19.95 8.64 8.39
CA CYS A 3 18.79 8.10 7.65
C CYS A 3 18.61 8.83 6.31
N ARG A 4 18.71 8.14 5.16
CA ARG A 4 18.67 8.77 3.82
C ARG A 4 17.28 8.75 3.17
N LEU A 5 16.20 8.60 3.94
CA LEU A 5 14.86 8.54 3.36
C LEU A 5 14.27 9.95 3.14
N PRO A 6 13.50 10.17 2.06
CA PRO A 6 12.92 11.47 1.69
C PRO A 6 11.77 11.94 2.62
N SER A 7 11.40 11.16 3.64
CA SER A 7 10.22 11.41 4.49
C SER A 7 10.54 12.06 5.86
N CYS A 8 11.73 12.60 6.07
CA CYS A 8 12.09 13.31 7.31
C CYS A 8 11.99 14.83 7.11
N SER A 9 11.25 15.50 7.99
CA SER A 9 11.35 16.95 8.18
C SER A 9 12.56 17.29 9.06
N TYR A 10 13.01 18.54 8.99
CA TYR A 10 14.10 19.08 9.81
C TYR A 10 13.56 20.22 10.67
N GLU A 11 13.86 20.19 11.95
CA GLU A 11 13.67 21.32 12.86
C GLU A 11 15.04 21.87 13.23
N ILE A 12 15.16 23.19 13.32
CA ILE A 12 16.38 23.86 13.74
C ILE A 12 16.23 24.21 15.22
N ASP A 13 17.11 23.69 16.05
CA ASP A 13 17.11 23.98 17.48
C ASP A 13 17.65 25.40 17.79
N SER A 14 17.57 25.80 19.05
CA SER A 14 18.02 27.12 19.52
C SER A 14 19.53 27.39 19.34
N SER A 15 20.32 26.36 18.98
CA SER A 15 21.73 26.46 18.60
C SER A 15 21.97 26.57 17.09
N GLY A 16 20.91 26.51 16.27
CA GLY A 16 21.02 26.56 14.82
C GLY A 16 21.34 25.20 14.18
N GLU A 17 21.29 24.09 14.93
CA GLU A 17 21.52 22.76 14.38
C GLU A 17 20.20 22.13 13.91
N ALA A 18 20.21 21.66 12.66
CA ALA A 18 19.06 20.98 12.06
C ALA A 18 18.97 19.54 12.59
N HIS A 19 18.11 19.30 13.58
CA HIS A 19 17.79 17.96 14.05
C HIS A 19 16.69 17.34 13.19
N ARG A 20 16.82 16.04 12.90
CA ARG A 20 15.79 15.31 12.15
C ARG A 20 14.71 14.88 13.11
N VAL A 21 13.48 15.31 12.85
CA VAL A 21 12.32 14.82 13.59
C VAL A 21 11.77 13.61 12.81
N PRO A 22 11.65 12.43 13.44
CA PRO A 22 10.99 11.30 12.80
C PRO A 22 9.53 11.69 12.48
N ASP A 23 9.09 11.41 11.26
CA ASP A 23 7.65 11.43 10.94
C ASP A 23 6.92 10.56 11.98
N GLU A 24 6.00 11.16 12.74
CA GLU A 24 5.27 10.49 13.83
C GLU A 24 4.57 9.22 13.34
N ARG A 25 4.08 9.23 12.10
CA ARG A 25 3.45 8.06 11.49
C ARG A 25 4.47 6.98 11.18
N ALA A 26 5.65 7.35 10.69
CA ALA A 26 6.74 6.41 10.48
C ALA A 26 7.19 5.76 11.79
N ALA A 27 7.31 6.56 12.86
CA ALA A 27 7.64 6.06 14.20
C ALA A 27 6.56 5.11 14.74
N ALA A 28 5.28 5.46 14.59
CA ALA A 28 4.16 4.61 15.00
C ALA A 28 4.09 3.29 14.22
N LEU A 29 4.33 3.32 12.91
CA LEU A 29 4.42 2.11 12.09
C LEU A 29 5.60 1.23 12.48
N ALA A 30 6.75 1.83 12.82
CA ALA A 30 7.92 1.10 13.31
C ALA A 30 7.65 0.44 14.67
N ALA A 31 6.99 1.13 15.60
CA ALA A 31 6.56 0.55 16.88
C ALA A 31 5.60 -0.63 16.66
N LEU A 32 4.65 -0.48 15.74
CA LEU A 32 3.72 -1.55 15.37
C LEU A 32 4.43 -2.75 14.74
N ALA A 33 5.49 -2.53 13.96
CA ALA A 33 6.30 -3.59 13.39
C ALA A 33 7.00 -4.43 14.48
N VAL A 34 7.49 -3.79 15.55
CA VAL A 34 8.07 -4.48 16.72
C VAL A 34 7.02 -5.35 17.43
N GLU A 35 5.79 -4.83 17.60
CA GLU A 35 4.70 -5.63 18.17
C GLU A 35 4.35 -6.85 17.30
N ILE A 36 4.31 -6.67 15.98
CA ILE A 36 4.10 -7.76 15.02
C ILE A 36 5.20 -8.82 15.12
N GLU A 37 6.46 -8.41 15.30
CA GLU A 37 7.61 -9.29 15.48
C GLU A 37 7.54 -10.11 16.79
N ALA A 38 7.03 -9.51 17.86
CA ALA A 38 6.81 -10.21 19.11
C ALA A 38 5.55 -11.11 19.09
N CYS A 39 4.61 -10.88 18.18
CA CYS A 39 3.30 -11.55 18.20
C CYS A 39 3.38 -13.09 18.12
N ARG A 40 2.62 -13.76 18.99
CA ARG A 40 2.38 -15.22 19.04
C ARG A 40 0.90 -15.57 19.21
N ALA A 41 -0.01 -14.68 18.79
CA ALA A 41 -1.45 -14.81 19.00
C ALA A 41 -2.13 -15.93 18.18
N CYS A 42 -1.44 -16.53 17.21
CA CYS A 42 -1.92 -17.67 16.43
C CYS A 42 -0.79 -18.64 16.08
N PRO A 43 -1.09 -19.86 15.58
CA PRO A 43 -0.08 -20.86 15.26
C PRO A 43 0.99 -20.40 14.27
N LEU A 44 0.65 -19.51 13.33
CA LEU A 44 1.62 -18.97 12.36
C LEU A 44 2.74 -18.18 13.03
N GLY A 45 2.45 -17.58 14.19
CA GLY A 45 3.41 -16.78 14.91
C GLY A 45 4.64 -17.58 15.34
N SER A 46 4.46 -18.87 15.65
CA SER A 46 5.53 -19.77 16.08
C SER A 46 6.20 -20.53 14.94
N GLN A 47 5.66 -20.47 13.72
CA GLN A 47 6.12 -21.27 12.57
C GLN A 47 6.90 -20.46 11.53
N ARG A 48 6.72 -19.14 11.50
CA ARG A 48 7.41 -18.24 10.58
C ARG A 48 8.92 -18.18 10.84
N THR A 49 9.67 -17.81 9.82
CA THR A 49 11.06 -17.36 9.97
C THR A 49 11.08 -15.90 10.43
N GLN A 50 10.46 -15.02 9.65
CA GLN A 50 10.29 -13.59 9.98
C GLN A 50 8.81 -13.21 9.83
N SER A 51 8.33 -12.28 10.67
CA SER A 51 7.08 -11.60 10.33
C SER A 51 7.33 -10.60 9.20
N VAL A 52 6.26 -10.27 8.48
CA VAL A 52 6.26 -9.30 7.40
C VAL A 52 5.23 -8.22 7.70
N PRO A 53 5.59 -7.19 8.49
CA PRO A 53 4.68 -6.12 8.89
C PRO A 53 4.11 -5.34 7.70
N GLY A 54 4.95 -5.09 6.69
CA GLY A 54 4.68 -4.22 5.56
C GLY A 54 5.81 -3.23 5.36
N GLU A 55 5.90 -2.63 4.17
CA GLU A 55 6.94 -1.64 3.85
C GLU A 55 6.43 -0.59 2.86
N GLY A 56 7.05 0.59 2.88
CA GLY A 56 6.77 1.67 1.93
C GLY A 56 6.71 3.05 2.57
N SER A 57 6.14 4.01 1.86
CA SER A 57 5.98 5.38 2.39
C SER A 57 4.87 5.43 3.46
N PRO A 58 5.15 5.96 4.67
CA PRO A 58 4.12 6.25 5.67
C PRO A 58 3.03 7.20 5.16
N ASN A 59 3.35 8.02 4.15
CA ASN A 59 2.43 8.97 3.52
C ASN A 59 1.92 8.47 2.16
N ALA A 60 1.95 7.17 1.90
CA ALA A 60 1.52 6.60 0.63
C ALA A 60 0.03 6.84 0.38
N GLU A 61 -0.28 7.42 -0.77
CA GLU A 61 -1.68 7.55 -1.22
C GLU A 61 -2.26 6.21 -1.70
N LEU A 62 -1.39 5.28 -2.15
CA LEU A 62 -1.78 3.96 -2.60
C LEU A 62 -1.24 2.89 -1.63
N LEU A 63 -2.17 2.15 -1.03
CA LEU A 63 -1.90 0.98 -0.21
C LEU A 63 -2.23 -0.30 -0.99
N LEU A 64 -1.25 -1.18 -1.17
CA LEU A 64 -1.41 -2.49 -1.78
C LEU A 64 -1.51 -3.56 -0.69
N VAL A 65 -2.55 -4.39 -0.74
CA VAL A 65 -2.83 -5.39 0.29
C VAL A 65 -2.86 -6.78 -0.33
N GLY A 66 -1.89 -7.64 -0.01
CA GLY A 66 -1.92 -9.07 -0.34
C GLY A 66 -2.59 -9.90 0.77
N GLU A 67 -2.58 -11.21 0.58
CA GLU A 67 -3.18 -12.16 1.53
C GLU A 67 -2.24 -12.49 2.70
N ALA A 68 -1.09 -13.08 2.37
CA ALA A 68 -0.12 -13.61 3.31
C ALA A 68 1.29 -13.57 2.71
N PRO A 69 2.35 -13.58 3.55
CA PRO A 69 3.73 -13.76 3.08
C PRO A 69 3.94 -15.14 2.43
N GLY A 70 4.69 -15.18 1.33
CA GLY A 70 5.22 -16.41 0.76
C GLY A 70 6.59 -16.77 1.34
N ALA A 71 7.22 -17.82 0.79
CA ALA A 71 8.51 -18.32 1.26
C ALA A 71 9.65 -17.27 1.19
N HIS A 72 9.70 -16.47 0.13
CA HIS A 72 10.74 -15.45 -0.02
C HIS A 72 10.50 -14.28 0.93
N GLU A 73 9.24 -13.90 1.13
CA GLU A 73 8.83 -12.85 2.05
C GLU A 73 9.13 -13.23 3.50
N ASP A 74 8.83 -14.47 3.90
CA ASP A 74 9.13 -15.03 5.23
C ASP A 74 10.64 -15.06 5.52
N ALA A 75 11.46 -15.42 4.53
CA ALA A 75 12.91 -15.41 4.68
C ALA A 75 13.48 -13.98 4.77
N ALA A 76 12.89 -13.02 4.05
CA ALA A 76 13.40 -11.65 3.97
C ALA A 76 12.80 -10.70 5.03
N GLY A 77 11.66 -11.04 5.64
CA GLY A 77 10.89 -10.11 6.47
C GLY A 77 10.22 -8.97 5.69
N ARG A 78 10.13 -9.08 4.36
CA ARG A 78 9.70 -7.99 3.46
C ARG A 78 8.59 -8.45 2.51
N PRO A 79 7.57 -7.62 2.24
CA PRO A 79 6.40 -8.02 1.45
C PRO A 79 6.69 -7.98 -0.06
N PHE A 80 6.17 -8.97 -0.78
CA PHE A 80 6.25 -9.05 -2.25
C PHE A 80 7.69 -8.90 -2.76
N VAL A 81 8.60 -9.79 -2.34
CA VAL A 81 9.99 -9.87 -2.83
C VAL A 81 10.23 -11.05 -3.77
N GLY A 82 9.29 -12.00 -3.83
CA GLY A 82 9.30 -13.11 -4.78
C GLY A 82 8.94 -12.71 -6.22
N ALA A 83 8.65 -13.70 -7.07
CA ALA A 83 8.31 -13.48 -8.48
C ALA A 83 7.07 -12.58 -8.67
N ALA A 84 6.04 -12.76 -7.84
CA ALA A 84 4.84 -11.93 -7.87
C ALA A 84 5.16 -10.47 -7.53
N GLY A 85 6.12 -10.25 -6.63
CA GLY A 85 6.61 -8.93 -6.25
C GLY A 85 7.36 -8.22 -7.36
N LYS A 86 8.21 -8.95 -8.10
CA LYS A 86 8.89 -8.40 -9.28
C LYS A 86 7.90 -7.96 -10.36
N LEU A 87 6.83 -8.75 -10.58
CA LEU A 87 5.76 -8.35 -11.50
C LEU A 87 5.00 -7.13 -10.97
N LEU A 88 4.72 -7.05 -9.67
CA LEU A 88 4.11 -5.88 -9.04
C LEU A 88 4.95 -4.62 -9.27
N ASP A 89 6.28 -4.72 -9.16
CA ASP A 89 7.20 -3.59 -9.40
C ASP A 89 7.11 -3.11 -10.86
N LEU A 90 7.04 -4.03 -11.81
CA LEU A 90 6.83 -3.70 -13.23
C LEU A 90 5.46 -3.03 -13.43
N LEU A 91 4.39 -3.57 -12.86
CA LEU A 91 3.04 -3.02 -12.95
C LEU A 91 2.96 -1.60 -12.37
N LEU A 92 3.64 -1.31 -11.26
CA LEU A 92 3.75 0.03 -10.70
C LEU A 92 4.46 0.99 -11.65
N SER A 93 5.55 0.54 -12.27
CA SER A 93 6.32 1.38 -13.20
C SER A 93 5.51 1.83 -14.41
N LEU A 94 4.55 1.02 -14.88
CA LEU A 94 3.66 1.37 -16.00
C LEU A 94 2.76 2.57 -15.70
N ILE A 95 2.53 2.89 -14.42
CA ILE A 95 1.74 4.03 -13.99
C ILE A 95 2.59 5.12 -13.33
N GLY A 96 3.91 5.10 -13.57
CA GLY A 96 4.85 6.09 -13.03
C GLY A 96 5.11 5.96 -11.52
N LEU A 97 4.72 4.84 -10.89
CA LEU A 97 4.94 4.59 -9.48
C LEU A 97 6.11 3.62 -9.26
N GLN A 98 6.69 3.69 -8.06
CA GLN A 98 7.75 2.82 -7.59
C GLN A 98 7.45 2.40 -6.15
N ARG A 99 8.15 1.38 -5.65
CA ARG A 99 7.97 0.88 -4.26
C ARG A 99 8.03 1.97 -3.18
N PRO A 100 8.94 2.98 -3.26
CA PRO A 100 8.96 4.05 -2.27
C PRO A 100 7.73 4.98 -2.29
N HIS A 101 6.93 4.99 -3.36
CA HIS A 101 5.74 5.85 -3.48
C HIS A 101 4.48 5.22 -2.89
N VAL A 102 4.49 3.92 -2.66
CA VAL A 102 3.34 3.13 -2.20
C VAL A 102 3.64 2.53 -0.83
N TYR A 103 2.62 1.96 -0.20
CA TYR A 103 2.81 1.07 0.95
C TYR A 103 2.26 -0.31 0.60
N VAL A 104 2.98 -1.37 0.98
CA VAL A 104 2.62 -2.76 0.66
C VAL A 104 2.60 -3.58 1.93
N LEU A 105 1.52 -4.30 2.17
CA LEU A 105 1.35 -5.19 3.31
C LEU A 105 0.44 -6.38 2.94
N ASN A 106 0.27 -7.31 3.88
CA ASN A 106 -0.65 -8.45 3.73
C ASN A 106 -1.73 -8.44 4.82
N VAL A 107 -2.85 -9.14 4.62
CA VAL A 107 -3.88 -9.32 5.64
C VAL A 107 -3.30 -10.00 6.89
N VAL A 108 -2.62 -11.13 6.72
CA VAL A 108 -1.84 -11.77 7.80
C VAL A 108 -0.35 -11.43 7.67
N LYS A 109 0.36 -11.35 8.80
CA LYS A 109 1.79 -10.93 8.84
C LYS A 109 2.78 -12.09 8.88
N CYS A 110 2.30 -13.32 8.84
CA CYS A 110 3.11 -14.53 8.99
C CYS A 110 2.76 -15.51 7.86
N ARG A 111 3.77 -16.20 7.32
CA ARG A 111 3.59 -17.19 6.27
C ARG A 111 2.85 -18.43 6.79
N PRO A 112 1.74 -18.85 6.15
CA PRO A 112 1.14 -20.15 6.41
C PRO A 112 2.02 -21.31 5.90
N PRO A 113 2.01 -22.47 6.58
CA PRO A 113 2.77 -23.65 6.15
C PRO A 113 2.49 -24.00 4.69
N GLU A 114 3.55 -24.32 3.94
CA GLU A 114 3.45 -24.70 2.52
C GLU A 114 2.76 -23.65 1.63
N ASN A 115 2.65 -22.39 2.09
CA ASN A 115 1.91 -21.31 1.42
C ASN A 115 0.41 -21.63 1.21
N ARG A 116 -0.21 -22.41 2.10
CA ARG A 116 -1.68 -22.53 2.11
C ARG A 116 -2.35 -21.17 2.37
N ASP A 117 -3.65 -21.09 2.10
CA ASP A 117 -4.48 -19.97 2.55
C ASP A 117 -4.45 -19.89 4.10
N PRO A 118 -4.44 -18.68 4.71
CA PRO A 118 -4.58 -18.53 6.14
C PRO A 118 -5.99 -18.92 6.59
N GLU A 119 -6.08 -19.57 7.74
CA GLU A 119 -7.34 -20.00 8.33
C GLU A 119 -8.13 -18.78 8.84
N PRO A 120 -9.48 -18.84 8.92
CA PRO A 120 -10.29 -17.76 9.47
C PRO A 120 -9.83 -17.28 10.86
N THR A 121 -9.43 -18.22 11.73
CA THR A 121 -8.91 -17.92 13.07
C THR A 121 -7.57 -17.18 13.04
N GLU A 122 -6.71 -17.48 12.07
CA GLU A 122 -5.42 -16.81 11.85
C GLU A 122 -5.64 -15.38 11.33
N ILE A 123 -6.61 -15.19 10.43
CA ILE A 123 -7.03 -13.88 9.93
C ILE A 123 -7.57 -13.03 11.08
N THR A 124 -8.51 -13.57 11.87
CA THR A 124 -9.10 -12.86 13.02
C THR A 124 -8.04 -12.48 14.06
N ALA A 125 -7.12 -13.38 14.39
CA ALA A 125 -6.05 -13.09 15.34
C ALA A 125 -5.09 -11.98 14.85
N CYS A 126 -4.94 -11.81 13.53
CA CYS A 126 -4.04 -10.83 12.94
C CYS A 126 -4.74 -9.51 12.55
N ALA A 127 -6.08 -9.46 12.52
CA ALA A 127 -6.88 -8.36 12.00
C ALA A 127 -6.58 -7.02 12.68
N GLY A 128 -6.35 -7.01 14.00
CA GLY A 128 -6.05 -5.78 14.75
C GLY A 128 -4.78 -5.06 14.29
N PHE A 129 -3.80 -5.78 13.73
CA PHE A 129 -2.62 -5.15 13.13
C PHE A 129 -2.96 -4.43 11.83
N LEU A 130 -3.75 -5.05 10.97
CA LEU A 130 -4.21 -4.43 9.72
C LEU A 130 -5.05 -3.18 10.03
N GLU A 131 -5.98 -3.25 10.98
CA GLU A 131 -6.81 -2.11 11.39
C GLU A 131 -5.97 -0.93 11.87
N ARG A 132 -4.99 -1.18 12.75
CA ARG A 132 -4.07 -0.13 13.23
C ARG A 132 -3.21 0.44 12.10
N GLN A 133 -2.73 -0.40 11.18
CA GLN A 133 -1.99 0.08 10.01
C GLN A 133 -2.85 0.97 9.11
N LEU A 134 -4.10 0.59 8.85
CA LEU A 134 -5.04 1.38 8.06
C LEU A 134 -5.37 2.71 8.72
N ALA A 135 -5.55 2.71 10.05
CA ALA A 135 -5.77 3.92 10.83
C ALA A 135 -4.57 4.87 10.82
N LEU A 136 -3.34 4.34 10.80
CA LEU A 136 -2.10 5.12 10.70
C LEU A 136 -1.88 5.66 9.28
N LEU A 137 -2.00 4.80 8.26
CA LEU A 137 -1.66 5.12 6.86
C LEU A 137 -2.68 6.04 6.20
N GLN A 138 -3.97 5.83 6.47
CA GLN A 138 -5.08 6.63 5.91
C GLN A 138 -4.95 6.89 4.39
N PRO A 139 -4.72 5.86 3.57
CA PRO A 139 -4.43 6.02 2.15
C PRO A 139 -5.63 6.60 1.39
N VAL A 140 -5.37 7.12 0.19
CA VAL A 140 -6.42 7.57 -0.73
C VAL A 140 -7.09 6.36 -1.40
N ILE A 141 -6.28 5.38 -1.80
CA ILE A 141 -6.73 4.12 -2.41
C ILE A 141 -6.17 2.93 -1.63
N ILE A 142 -7.03 1.95 -1.35
CA ILE A 142 -6.64 0.60 -0.93
C ILE A 142 -6.88 -0.34 -2.11
N ALA A 143 -5.82 -0.99 -2.57
CA ALA A 143 -5.85 -1.95 -3.66
C ALA A 143 -5.60 -3.38 -3.13
N PRO A 144 -6.66 -4.13 -2.78
CA PRO A 144 -6.51 -5.53 -2.43
C PRO A 144 -6.13 -6.36 -3.67
N LEU A 145 -5.10 -7.18 -3.53
CA LEU A 145 -4.52 -8.00 -4.57
C LEU A 145 -5.09 -9.43 -4.48
N GLY A 146 -6.07 -9.73 -5.31
CA GLY A 146 -6.71 -11.04 -5.42
C GLY A 146 -7.90 -11.24 -4.47
N ARG A 147 -8.57 -12.39 -4.64
CA ARG A 147 -9.82 -12.72 -3.92
C ARG A 147 -9.67 -12.73 -2.41
N HIS A 148 -8.53 -13.16 -1.90
CA HIS A 148 -8.32 -13.37 -0.47
C HIS A 148 -8.11 -12.05 0.27
N ALA A 149 -7.25 -11.18 -0.29
CA ALA A 149 -7.12 -9.82 0.19
C ALA A 149 -8.45 -9.06 0.09
N LEU A 150 -9.18 -9.22 -1.03
CA LEU A 150 -10.48 -8.57 -1.21
C LEU A 150 -11.47 -8.96 -0.12
N ARG A 151 -11.54 -10.24 0.27
CA ARG A 151 -12.43 -10.72 1.34
C ARG A 151 -12.18 -10.04 2.70
N ALA A 152 -10.99 -9.49 2.96
CA ALA A 152 -10.75 -8.72 4.17
C ALA A 152 -11.56 -7.41 4.19
N PHE A 153 -11.84 -6.82 3.03
CA PHE A 153 -12.56 -5.55 2.89
C PHE A 153 -14.00 -5.70 2.39
N ALA A 154 -14.27 -6.68 1.52
CA ALA A 154 -15.57 -6.93 0.91
C ALA A 154 -15.83 -8.45 0.81
N PRO A 155 -16.36 -9.09 1.87
CA PRO A 155 -16.47 -10.56 1.98
C PRO A 155 -17.29 -11.22 0.87
N GLU A 156 -18.36 -10.56 0.44
CA GLU A 156 -19.30 -11.05 -0.56
C GLU A 156 -18.88 -10.75 -2.01
N ALA A 157 -17.82 -9.95 -2.19
CA ALA A 157 -17.37 -9.53 -3.51
C ALA A 157 -16.57 -10.62 -4.23
N LYS A 158 -16.80 -10.75 -5.53
CA LYS A 158 -15.99 -11.62 -6.40
C LYS A 158 -14.94 -10.82 -7.13
N ILE A 159 -13.68 -11.26 -7.03
CA ILE A 159 -12.57 -10.57 -7.71
C ILE A 159 -12.76 -10.51 -9.22
N SER A 160 -13.40 -11.53 -9.82
CA SER A 160 -13.69 -11.59 -11.26
C SER A 160 -14.66 -10.52 -11.76
N GLU A 161 -15.46 -9.96 -10.86
CA GLU A 161 -16.47 -8.95 -11.17
C GLU A 161 -16.00 -7.55 -10.72
N ALA A 162 -15.24 -7.48 -9.63
CA ALA A 162 -14.86 -6.24 -8.97
C ALA A 162 -13.50 -5.65 -9.39
N HIS A 163 -12.65 -6.40 -10.08
CA HIS A 163 -11.30 -5.92 -10.41
C HIS A 163 -11.32 -4.78 -11.44
N GLY A 164 -10.31 -3.90 -11.38
CA GLY A 164 -10.09 -2.89 -12.42
C GLY A 164 -11.02 -1.67 -12.36
N ALA A 165 -11.82 -1.54 -11.31
CA ALA A 165 -12.70 -0.41 -11.07
C ALA A 165 -12.77 -0.05 -9.57
N PRO A 166 -13.14 1.20 -9.22
CA PRO A 166 -13.54 1.53 -7.86
C PRO A 166 -14.69 0.63 -7.40
N PHE A 167 -14.58 0.05 -6.22
CA PHE A 167 -15.61 -0.83 -5.67
C PHE A 167 -16.77 -0.03 -5.09
N GLU A 168 -17.99 -0.33 -5.52
CA GLU A 168 -19.22 0.40 -5.15
C GLU A 168 -20.06 -0.29 -4.05
N GLY A 169 -19.68 -1.50 -3.63
CA GLY A 169 -20.41 -2.26 -2.62
C GLY A 169 -20.07 -1.87 -1.18
N GLU A 170 -20.74 -2.53 -0.24
CA GLU A 170 -20.42 -2.39 1.19
C GLU A 170 -19.00 -2.86 1.49
N THR A 171 -18.25 -2.03 2.22
CA THR A 171 -16.90 -2.37 2.65
C THR A 171 -16.78 -2.32 4.17
N ARG A 172 -15.85 -3.11 4.69
CA ARG A 172 -15.38 -3.06 6.09
C ARG A 172 -13.90 -2.69 6.11
N GLN A 173 -13.45 -2.14 7.23
CA GLN A 173 -12.05 -1.73 7.44
C GLN A 173 -11.52 -0.69 6.42
N THR A 174 -12.36 -0.13 5.56
CA THR A 174 -12.00 0.98 4.66
C THR A 174 -12.18 2.30 5.41
N PRO A 175 -11.13 3.12 5.61
CA PRO A 175 -11.28 4.43 6.24
C PRO A 175 -12.20 5.35 5.44
N ALA A 176 -12.90 6.26 6.12
CA ALA A 176 -13.80 7.21 5.47
C ALA A 176 -13.12 7.99 4.33
N GLY A 177 -13.79 8.08 3.18
CA GLY A 177 -13.28 8.72 1.96
C GLY A 177 -12.21 7.95 1.19
N THR A 178 -11.75 6.79 1.71
CA THR A 178 -10.79 5.94 1.01
C THR A 178 -11.51 5.11 -0.04
N THR A 179 -10.96 5.05 -1.26
CA THR A 179 -11.49 4.21 -2.33
C THR A 179 -10.90 2.80 -2.26
N LEU A 180 -11.75 1.78 -2.28
CA LEU A 180 -11.31 0.39 -2.49
C LEU A 180 -11.23 0.11 -4.00
N PHE A 181 -10.07 -0.34 -4.49
CA PHE A 181 -9.84 -0.61 -5.91
C PHE A 181 -9.25 -2.03 -6.09
N PRO A 182 -10.08 -3.07 -6.23
CA PRO A 182 -9.60 -4.44 -6.31
C PRO A 182 -8.78 -4.69 -7.59
N LEU A 183 -7.71 -5.48 -7.46
CA LEU A 183 -6.87 -5.93 -8.57
C LEU A 183 -6.69 -7.45 -8.49
N TYR A 184 -6.48 -8.12 -9.61
CA TYR A 184 -5.99 -9.50 -9.55
C TYR A 184 -4.63 -9.57 -8.83
N HIS A 185 -4.37 -10.68 -8.15
CA HIS A 185 -3.07 -10.90 -7.53
C HIS A 185 -2.00 -11.10 -8.64
N PRO A 186 -0.81 -10.48 -8.57
CA PRO A 186 0.21 -10.62 -9.61
C PRO A 186 0.61 -12.08 -9.88
N ALA A 187 0.59 -12.94 -8.86
CA ALA A 187 0.85 -14.38 -9.04
C ALA A 187 -0.11 -15.06 -10.05
N ALA A 188 -1.34 -14.58 -10.21
CA ALA A 188 -2.28 -15.13 -11.17
C ALA A 188 -1.76 -15.04 -12.62
N ALA A 189 -1.07 -13.94 -12.96
CA ALA A 189 -0.46 -13.76 -14.27
C ALA A 189 0.84 -14.56 -14.46
N LEU A 190 1.48 -15.01 -13.37
CA LEU A 190 2.63 -15.92 -13.46
C LEU A 190 2.21 -17.35 -13.82
N HIS A 191 1.03 -17.77 -13.35
CA HIS A 191 0.46 -19.07 -13.69
C HIS A 191 -0.32 -19.04 -15.01
N ASN A 192 -0.98 -17.93 -15.31
CA ASN A 192 -1.73 -17.71 -16.53
C ASN A 192 -1.32 -16.40 -17.21
N GLY A 193 -0.40 -16.49 -18.18
CA GLY A 193 0.11 -15.33 -18.90
C GLY A 193 -0.97 -14.49 -19.60
N ALA A 194 -2.14 -15.07 -19.91
CA ALA A 194 -3.25 -14.34 -20.53
C ALA A 194 -3.88 -13.27 -19.60
N LEU A 195 -3.62 -13.34 -18.28
CA LEU A 195 -4.09 -12.33 -17.32
C LEU A 195 -3.19 -11.09 -17.26
N ARG A 196 -1.97 -11.15 -17.80
CA ARG A 196 -1.04 -10.02 -17.74
C ARG A 196 -1.59 -8.75 -18.43
N PRO A 197 -2.14 -8.81 -19.66
CA PRO A 197 -2.74 -7.62 -20.28
C PRO A 197 -3.92 -7.06 -19.50
N THR A 198 -4.65 -7.89 -18.76
CA THR A 198 -5.73 -7.43 -17.88
C THR A 198 -5.17 -6.67 -16.68
N LEU A 199 -4.14 -7.19 -16.00
CA LEU A 199 -3.46 -6.47 -14.93
C LEU A 199 -2.91 -5.11 -15.39
N GLU A 200 -2.27 -5.07 -16.56
CA GLU A 200 -1.73 -3.82 -17.12
C GLU A 200 -2.84 -2.80 -17.40
N ARG A 201 -3.99 -3.23 -17.94
CA ARG A 201 -5.17 -2.37 -18.10
C ARG A 201 -5.75 -1.88 -16.77
N ASP A 202 -5.84 -2.76 -15.77
CA ASP A 202 -6.37 -2.45 -14.45
C ASP A 202 -5.48 -1.44 -13.71
N MET A 203 -4.16 -1.54 -13.84
CA MET A 203 -3.24 -0.53 -13.32
C MET A 203 -3.49 0.83 -13.97
N GLY A 204 -3.67 0.87 -15.29
CA GLY A 204 -4.06 2.10 -15.99
C GLY A 204 -5.39 2.66 -15.51
N ALA A 205 -6.36 1.81 -15.16
CA ALA A 205 -7.63 2.24 -14.58
C ALA A 205 -7.46 2.79 -13.15
N LEU A 206 -6.61 2.17 -12.33
CA LEU A 206 -6.24 2.66 -11.01
C LEU A 206 -5.63 4.07 -11.08
N ALA A 207 -4.70 4.28 -12.03
CA ALA A 207 -4.10 5.60 -12.24
C ALA A 207 -5.14 6.66 -12.62
N ARG A 208 -6.10 6.32 -13.50
CA ARG A 208 -7.20 7.23 -13.88
C ARG A 208 -8.18 7.50 -12.74
N ALA A 209 -8.35 6.57 -11.81
CA ALA A 209 -9.25 6.74 -10.66
C ALA A 209 -8.66 7.64 -9.56
N LEU A 210 -7.33 7.78 -9.51
CA LEU A 210 -6.64 8.49 -8.43
C LEU A 210 -7.10 9.94 -8.21
N PRO A 211 -7.31 10.80 -9.25
CA PRO A 211 -7.78 12.16 -9.05
C PRO A 211 -9.16 12.23 -8.36
N ALA A 212 -10.10 11.39 -8.78
CA ALA A 212 -11.44 11.33 -8.18
C ALA A 212 -11.38 10.81 -6.73
N ALA A 213 -10.58 9.77 -6.49
CA ALA A 213 -10.35 9.22 -5.16
C ALA A 213 -9.75 10.27 -4.20
N ARG A 214 -8.77 11.07 -4.67
CA ARG A 214 -8.21 12.18 -3.88
C ARG A 214 -9.27 13.20 -3.48
N SER A 215 -10.17 13.57 -4.39
CA SER A 215 -11.26 14.51 -4.10
C SER A 215 -12.20 13.96 -3.04
N ALA A 216 -12.65 12.70 -3.18
CA ALA A 216 -13.50 12.05 -2.19
C ALA A 216 -12.83 11.95 -0.81
N TRP A 217 -11.55 11.58 -0.79
CA TRP A 217 -10.75 11.47 0.43
C TRP A 217 -10.61 12.81 1.16
N ARG A 218 -10.38 13.91 0.45
CA ARG A 218 -10.29 15.26 1.07
C ARG A 218 -11.64 15.71 1.66
N VAL A 219 -12.73 15.50 0.92
CA VAL A 219 -14.08 15.89 1.37
C VAL A 219 -14.45 15.16 2.66
N ALA A 220 -14.20 13.85 2.73
CA ALA A 220 -14.51 13.04 3.90
C ALA A 220 -13.74 13.44 5.17
N ARG A 221 -12.60 14.15 5.01
CA ARG A 221 -11.71 14.54 6.11
C ARG A 221 -11.84 16.00 6.51
N GLY A 222 -12.92 16.65 6.09
CA GLY A 222 -13.28 18.01 6.54
C GLY A 222 -12.38 19.10 5.97
N GLY A 223 -11.91 18.96 4.73
CA GLY A 223 -11.00 19.86 4.02
C GLY A 223 -10.86 21.28 4.58
N ALA A 224 -9.82 21.50 5.39
CA ALA A 224 -9.25 22.81 5.67
C ALA A 224 -7.96 22.94 4.84
N GLY A 225 -8.00 23.79 3.81
CA GLY A 225 -6.86 24.09 2.94
C GLY A 225 -7.25 24.08 1.47
N GLU A 226 -7.84 25.18 1.00
CA GLU A 226 -7.84 25.53 -0.42
C GLU A 226 -6.39 25.61 -0.89
N ALA A 227 -5.89 24.56 -1.56
CA ALA A 227 -5.03 24.80 -2.70
C ALA A 227 -5.98 24.87 -3.90
N SER A 228 -6.18 26.07 -4.42
CA SER A 228 -7.11 26.27 -5.53
C SER A 228 -6.64 25.40 -6.71
N LEU A 229 -7.57 24.90 -7.52
CA LEU A 229 -7.26 24.16 -8.75
C LEU A 229 -6.20 24.87 -9.61
N SER A 230 -6.14 26.21 -9.54
CA SER A 230 -5.13 27.02 -10.22
C SER A 230 -3.69 26.81 -9.73
N GLU A 231 -3.47 26.44 -8.46
CA GLU A 231 -2.13 26.20 -7.92
C GLU A 231 -1.59 24.81 -8.28
N ILE A 232 -2.51 23.83 -8.41
CA ILE A 232 -2.19 22.47 -8.85
C ILE A 232 -1.92 22.45 -10.36
N GLU A 233 -2.72 23.16 -11.16
CA GLU A 233 -2.46 23.35 -12.59
C GLU A 233 -1.15 24.11 -12.82
N ALA A 234 -0.88 25.16 -12.05
CA ALA A 234 0.39 25.89 -12.12
C ALA A 234 1.60 25.05 -11.69
N ALA A 235 1.44 24.07 -10.79
CA ALA A 235 2.52 23.15 -10.43
C ALA A 235 2.79 22.11 -11.54
N ALA A 236 1.74 21.58 -12.17
CA ALA A 236 1.85 20.64 -13.28
C ALA A 236 2.45 21.28 -14.54
N GLU A 237 2.09 22.53 -14.86
CA GLU A 237 2.69 23.27 -15.98
C GLU A 237 4.17 23.60 -15.71
N ARG A 238 4.53 23.98 -14.47
CA ARG A 238 5.93 24.24 -14.09
C ARG A 238 6.82 23.01 -14.19
N ASP A 239 6.30 21.82 -13.85
CA ASP A 239 7.04 20.57 -13.99
C ASP A 239 7.14 20.10 -15.45
N GLN A 240 6.12 20.36 -16.29
CA GLN A 240 6.24 20.12 -17.73
C GLN A 240 7.28 21.03 -18.39
N LEU A 241 7.29 22.33 -18.06
CA LEU A 241 8.28 23.28 -18.59
C LEU A 241 9.72 22.91 -18.21
N ARG A 242 9.94 22.42 -16.98
CA ARG A 242 11.27 21.97 -16.52
C ARG A 242 11.77 20.72 -17.24
N LEU A 243 10.85 19.82 -17.63
CA LEU A 243 11.20 18.64 -18.42
C LEU A 243 11.63 19.03 -19.84
N PHE A 244 10.94 19.98 -20.47
CA PHE A 244 11.30 20.49 -21.80
C PHE A 244 12.63 21.26 -21.82
N GLU A 245 12.98 22.00 -20.76
CA GLU A 245 14.26 22.74 -20.70
C GLU A 245 15.47 21.82 -20.45
N SER A 246 15.27 20.65 -19.85
CA SER A 246 16.34 19.68 -19.57
C SER A 246 16.74 18.81 -20.77
N GLU A 247 15.91 18.77 -21.82
CA GLU A 247 16.20 18.06 -23.07
C GLU A 247 16.86 18.96 -24.14
N ALA A 248 17.02 20.25 -23.84
CA ALA A 248 17.57 21.26 -24.76
C ALA A 248 19.04 21.64 -24.48
N GLN A 249 19.74 20.92 -23.59
CA GLN A 249 21.18 21.07 -23.28
C GLN A 249 21.93 19.76 -23.58
#